data_AF-A0A359KPP3-F1
#
_entry.id   AF-A0A359KPP3-F1
#
_cell.length_a   1.000
_cell.length_b   1.000
_cell.length_c   1.000
_cell.angle_alpha   90.00
_cell.angle_beta   90.00
_cell.angle_gamma   90.00
#
_symmetry.space_group_name_H-M   'P 1'
#
loop_
_entity.id
_entity.type
_entity.pdbx_description
1 polymer ?
#
loop_
_entity_poly.entity_id
_entity_poly.type
_entity_poly.pdbx_seq_one_letter_code
_entity_poly.pdbx_strand_id
1 'polypeptide(L)'
;MIFSSAIYGRHDSIAILLVLLSLLVVRRGTDTRRLAGLGLLGAATLMRFFPIVVVPFFLLAFRRSRRQLALFLAILFGMAALVEIAGLATSGKSTFLTVINSYEHLQYWFDAGFYLRFDDWIFLFPVAYTVLLLWIIERGVTPDEYPRLSAVAFLLVFGLTFFHPHYAIWLVPFLALTIAWQPRMVVYHAIQVVCVLVYSAQWGAWTTWNLLEPVLGSRVASLPDPVEAISAQIEPRIFFGLFRSLLTAISLWMAWRLLRDLGRKPLEPRGPKIAAITPTSPTGKAALAVVLLPVLLLTTGCTARVTGYSSPITHDYAGLTWQPLKTTLTQPFLAGTGIAAAIAD
;
A
#
# COMPACT_ATOMS: atom_id res chain seq x y z
N MET A 1 -9.77 -8.02 -0.76
CA MET A 1 -9.74 -9.48 -0.97
C MET A 1 -10.27 -9.82 -2.35
N ILE A 2 -11.55 -9.55 -2.64
CA ILE A 2 -12.16 -9.83 -3.96
C ILE A 2 -11.40 -9.15 -5.10
N PHE A 3 -11.11 -7.85 -5.00
CA PHE A 3 -10.33 -7.11 -6.01
C PHE A 3 -8.97 -7.75 -6.34
N SER A 4 -8.17 -8.07 -5.30
CA SER A 4 -6.82 -8.62 -5.48
C SER A 4 -6.82 -10.04 -6.06
N SER A 5 -7.79 -10.87 -5.67
CA SER A 5 -7.86 -12.26 -6.15
C SER A 5 -8.57 -12.38 -7.49
N ALA A 6 -9.61 -11.57 -7.75
CA ALA A 6 -10.37 -11.62 -8.99
C ALA A 6 -9.62 -10.98 -10.17
N ILE A 7 -8.96 -9.83 -9.96
CA ILE A 7 -8.25 -9.15 -11.05
C ILE A 7 -6.83 -9.69 -11.22
N TYR A 8 -6.09 -9.81 -10.12
CA TYR A 8 -4.65 -10.10 -10.20
C TYR A 8 -4.33 -11.59 -10.01
N GLY A 9 -5.33 -12.44 -9.78
CA GLY A 9 -5.12 -13.86 -9.48
C GLY A 9 -4.26 -14.10 -8.23
N ARG A 10 -4.08 -13.10 -7.36
CA ARG A 10 -3.15 -13.17 -6.24
C ARG A 10 -3.80 -13.71 -4.97
N HIS A 11 -3.09 -14.65 -4.33
CA HIS A 11 -3.46 -15.26 -3.05
C HIS A 11 -2.89 -14.52 -1.82
N ASP A 12 -2.84 -13.18 -1.84
CA ASP A 12 -2.40 -12.38 -0.67
C ASP A 12 -3.23 -12.68 0.58
N SER A 13 -4.46 -13.12 0.40
CA SER A 13 -5.39 -13.62 1.41
C SER A 13 -4.78 -14.65 2.37
N ILE A 14 -3.99 -15.61 1.86
CA ILE A 14 -3.40 -16.68 2.68
C ILE A 14 -2.31 -16.10 3.58
N ALA A 15 -1.43 -15.27 3.01
CA ALA A 15 -0.36 -14.65 3.77
C ALA A 15 -0.91 -13.66 4.82
N ILE A 16 -1.99 -12.91 4.50
CA ILE A 16 -2.70 -12.07 5.47
C ILE A 16 -3.30 -12.91 6.59
N LEU A 17 -3.92 -14.05 6.28
CA LEU A 17 -4.44 -14.97 7.29
C LEU A 17 -3.33 -15.44 8.22
N LEU A 18 -2.17 -15.82 7.69
CA LEU A 18 -1.01 -16.22 8.51
C LEU A 18 -0.53 -15.10 9.43
N VAL A 19 -0.48 -13.86 8.93
CA VAL A 19 -0.17 -12.67 9.76
C VAL A 19 -1.20 -12.49 10.88
N LEU A 20 -2.49 -12.61 10.59
CA LEU A 20 -3.53 -12.51 11.62
C LEU A 20 -3.49 -13.66 12.64
N LEU A 21 -3.23 -14.88 12.18
CA LEU A 21 -3.04 -16.04 13.04
C LEU A 21 -1.81 -15.86 13.94
N SER A 22 -0.73 -15.28 13.42
CA SER A 22 0.46 -14.96 14.24
C SER A 22 0.11 -14.08 15.43
N LEU A 23 -0.73 -13.05 15.21
CA LEU A 23 -1.22 -12.14 16.23
C LEU A 23 -2.16 -12.83 17.23
N LEU A 24 -3.05 -13.69 16.75
CA LEU A 24 -3.98 -14.44 17.61
C LEU A 24 -3.25 -15.44 18.51
N VAL A 25 -2.28 -16.16 17.97
CA VAL A 25 -1.50 -17.16 18.70
C VAL A 25 -0.65 -16.50 19.78
N VAL A 26 0.03 -15.40 19.47
CA VAL A 26 0.97 -14.76 20.40
C VAL A 26 0.27 -14.09 21.60
N ARG A 27 -1.00 -13.67 21.46
CA ARG A 27 -1.79 -13.01 22.52
C ARG A 27 -1.89 -13.81 23.82
N ARG A 28 -1.75 -15.14 23.77
CA ARG A 28 -1.88 -15.98 24.96
C ARG A 28 -0.55 -16.26 25.70
N GLY A 29 0.50 -15.49 25.44
CA GLY A 29 1.57 -15.17 26.39
C GLY A 29 2.63 -16.24 26.72
N THR A 30 2.52 -17.48 26.25
CA THR A 30 3.55 -18.53 26.46
C THR A 30 4.69 -18.41 25.43
N ASP A 31 5.89 -18.85 25.80
CA ASP A 31 7.05 -18.75 24.90
C ASP A 31 6.89 -19.61 23.64
N THR A 32 6.33 -20.81 23.77
CA THR A 32 5.95 -21.67 22.62
C THR A 32 5.01 -20.95 21.66
N ARG A 33 4.04 -20.18 22.17
CA ARG A 33 3.10 -19.42 21.34
C ARG A 33 3.75 -18.21 20.67
N ARG A 34 4.73 -17.57 21.31
CA ARG A 34 5.54 -16.52 20.65
C ARG A 34 6.35 -17.09 19.49
N LEU A 35 6.96 -18.25 19.68
CA LEU A 35 7.69 -18.94 18.62
C LEU A 35 6.77 -19.39 17.48
N ALA A 36 5.59 -19.95 17.80
CA ALA A 36 4.60 -20.30 16.79
C ALA A 36 4.09 -19.07 16.04
N GLY A 37 3.83 -17.96 16.73
CA GLY A 37 3.49 -16.68 16.11
C GLY A 37 4.59 -16.19 15.17
N LEU A 38 5.85 -16.23 15.61
CA LEU A 38 6.99 -15.88 14.76
C LEU A 38 7.09 -16.78 13.53
N GLY A 39 6.90 -18.09 13.69
CA GLY A 39 6.92 -19.04 12.58
C GLY A 39 5.83 -18.75 11.55
N LEU A 40 4.61 -18.43 11.99
CA LEU A 40 3.51 -18.02 11.11
C LEU A 40 3.81 -16.71 10.37
N LEU A 41 4.37 -15.72 11.07
CA LEU A 41 4.76 -14.45 10.46
C LEU A 41 5.93 -14.63 9.48
N GLY A 42 6.91 -15.46 9.82
CA GLY A 42 8.00 -15.85 8.94
C GLY A 42 7.49 -16.55 7.69
N ALA A 43 6.59 -17.53 7.83
CA ALA A 43 5.95 -18.20 6.69
C ALA A 43 5.18 -17.21 5.81
N ALA A 44 4.41 -16.29 6.40
CA ALA A 44 3.74 -15.24 5.65
C ALA A 44 4.72 -14.36 4.86
N THR A 45 5.85 -14.01 5.47
CA THR A 45 6.92 -13.19 4.88
C THR A 45 7.65 -13.90 3.74
N LEU A 46 7.81 -15.22 3.85
CA LEU A 46 8.39 -16.04 2.78
C LEU A 46 7.41 -16.25 1.62
N MET A 47 6.11 -16.39 1.89
CA MET A 47 5.09 -16.47 0.84
C MET A 47 4.90 -15.15 0.11
N ARG A 48 5.00 -14.03 0.82
CA ARG A 48 4.86 -12.68 0.30
C ARG A 48 5.82 -11.79 1.07
N PHE A 49 6.63 -10.99 0.38
CA PHE A 49 7.64 -10.15 1.04
C PHE A 49 7.05 -9.06 1.95
N PHE A 50 5.85 -8.55 1.65
CA PHE A 50 5.24 -7.38 2.31
C PHE A 50 5.17 -7.42 3.86
N PRO A 51 4.85 -8.54 4.54
CA PRO A 51 4.84 -8.64 6.00
C PRO A 51 6.20 -8.38 6.67
N ILE A 52 7.31 -8.35 5.93
CA ILE A 52 8.62 -8.01 6.49
C ILE A 52 8.60 -6.65 7.22
N VAL A 53 7.76 -5.70 6.77
CA VAL A 53 7.61 -4.37 7.42
C VAL A 53 7.00 -4.46 8.82
N VAL A 54 6.37 -5.57 9.19
CA VAL A 54 5.81 -5.76 10.54
C VAL A 54 6.68 -6.64 11.44
N VAL A 55 7.69 -7.31 10.88
CA VAL A 55 8.58 -8.21 11.63
C VAL A 55 9.33 -7.49 12.75
N PRO A 56 9.98 -6.33 12.54
CA PRO A 56 10.70 -5.66 13.62
C PRO A 56 9.81 -5.29 14.80
N PHE A 57 8.57 -4.84 14.55
CA PHE A 57 7.63 -4.52 15.62
C PHE A 57 7.19 -5.78 16.38
N PHE A 58 7.05 -6.92 15.70
CA PHE A 58 6.76 -8.20 16.36
C PHE A 58 7.90 -8.59 17.31
N LEU A 59 9.14 -8.51 16.82
CA LEU A 59 10.33 -8.82 17.61
C LEU A 59 10.44 -7.94 18.85
N LEU A 60 10.19 -6.64 18.70
CA LEU A 60 10.30 -5.68 19.80
C LEU A 60 9.15 -5.80 20.80
N ALA A 61 7.91 -6.04 20.34
CA ALA A 61 6.73 -6.11 21.18
C ALA A 61 6.61 -7.41 21.99
N PHE A 62 7.07 -8.54 21.42
CA PHE A 62 6.84 -9.86 22.03
C PHE A 62 8.08 -10.48 22.68
N ARG A 63 9.28 -9.89 22.52
CA ARG A 63 10.47 -10.34 23.26
C ARG A 63 10.35 -10.08 24.76
N ARG A 64 10.82 -11.02 25.58
CA ARG A 64 10.98 -10.87 27.04
C ARG A 64 12.41 -10.57 27.46
N SER A 65 13.38 -11.01 26.67
CA SER A 65 14.81 -10.88 26.99
C SER A 65 15.66 -10.75 25.73
N ARG A 66 16.90 -10.30 25.90
CA ARG A 66 17.89 -10.26 24.80
C ARG A 66 18.17 -11.65 24.22
N ARG A 67 18.14 -12.70 25.06
CA ARG A 67 18.28 -14.09 24.62
C ARG A 67 17.13 -14.52 23.71
N GLN A 68 15.90 -14.13 24.06
CA GLN A 68 14.73 -14.45 23.23
C GLN A 68 14.75 -13.68 21.91
N LEU A 69 15.22 -12.43 21.90
CA LEU A 69 15.43 -11.69 20.65
C LEU A 69 16.46 -12.39 19.75
N ALA A 70 17.59 -12.83 20.32
CA ALA A 70 18.60 -13.59 19.56
C ALA A 70 18.02 -14.89 18.99
N LEU A 71 17.20 -15.61 19.77
CA LEU A 71 16.49 -16.80 19.29
C LEU A 71 15.53 -16.47 18.14
N PHE A 72 14.74 -15.41 18.24
CA PHE A 72 13.84 -15.00 17.16
C PHE A 72 14.60 -14.66 15.89
N LEU A 73 15.70 -13.90 16.00
CA LEU A 73 16.56 -13.57 14.86
C LEU A 73 17.19 -14.83 14.25
N ALA A 74 17.65 -15.77 15.08
CA ALA A 74 18.19 -17.04 14.61
C ALA A 74 17.15 -17.88 13.85
N ILE A 75 15.90 -17.90 14.30
CA ILE A 75 14.80 -18.59 13.61
C ILE A 75 14.50 -17.94 12.27
N LEU A 76 14.35 -16.61 12.23
CA LEU A 76 14.06 -15.89 10.99
C LEU A 76 15.20 -16.06 9.98
N PHE A 77 16.44 -15.93 10.43
CA PHE A 77 17.62 -16.16 9.60
C PHE A 77 17.70 -17.61 9.14
N GLY A 78 17.42 -18.58 10.01
CA GLY A 78 17.38 -20.01 9.67
C GLY A 78 16.31 -20.33 8.62
N MET A 79 15.12 -19.74 8.72
CA MET A 79 14.05 -19.88 7.72
C MET A 79 14.47 -19.29 6.37
N ALA A 80 15.08 -18.10 6.37
CA ALA A 80 15.61 -17.48 5.16
C ALA A 80 16.73 -18.33 4.54
N ALA A 81 17.71 -18.76 5.34
CA ALA A 81 18.82 -19.60 4.89
C ALA A 81 18.33 -20.93 4.31
N LEU A 82 17.30 -21.54 4.90
CA LEU A 82 16.71 -22.77 4.36
C LEU A 82 16.11 -22.55 2.96
N VAL A 83 15.38 -21.45 2.75
CA VAL A 83 14.83 -21.10 1.43
C VAL A 83 15.95 -20.83 0.43
N GLU A 84 16.99 -20.13 0.85
CA GLU A 84 18.15 -19.83 0.00
C GLU A 84 18.90 -21.09 -0.42
N ILE A 85 19.19 -21.99 0.53
CA ILE A 85 19.85 -23.28 0.26
C ILE A 85 18.96 -24.14 -0.64
N ALA A 86 17.66 -24.20 -0.38
CA ALA A 86 16.74 -24.96 -1.22
C ALA A 86 16.71 -24.42 -2.65
N GLY A 87 16.61 -23.10 -2.82
CA GLY A 87 16.63 -22.48 -4.14
C GLY A 87 17.95 -22.66 -4.88
N LEU A 88 19.08 -22.56 -4.18
CA LEU A 88 20.39 -22.87 -4.75
C LEU A 88 20.48 -24.34 -5.18
N ALA A 89 19.99 -25.26 -4.35
CA ALA A 89 20.00 -26.69 -4.64
C ALA A 89 19.10 -27.06 -5.83
N THR A 90 17.96 -26.39 -6.02
CA THR A 90 17.01 -26.71 -7.10
C THR A 90 17.28 -25.96 -8.40
N SER A 91 17.77 -24.72 -8.32
CA SER A 91 17.89 -23.83 -9.49
C SER A 91 19.33 -23.40 -9.82
N GLY A 92 20.30 -23.69 -8.94
CA GLY A 92 21.67 -23.18 -9.05
C GLY A 92 21.81 -21.68 -8.85
N LYS A 93 20.73 -20.98 -8.49
CA LYS A 93 20.68 -19.52 -8.31
C LYS A 93 20.23 -19.15 -6.91
N SER A 94 20.73 -18.02 -6.43
CA SER A 94 20.29 -17.42 -5.17
C SER A 94 18.84 -16.97 -5.27
N THR A 95 17.99 -17.39 -4.33
CA THR A 95 16.58 -16.96 -4.30
C THR A 95 16.49 -15.51 -3.91
N PHE A 96 17.23 -15.08 -2.89
CA PHE A 96 17.18 -13.70 -2.42
C PHE A 96 17.75 -12.72 -3.44
N LEU A 97 18.90 -13.01 -4.07
CA LEU A 97 19.45 -12.11 -5.08
C LEU A 97 18.55 -12.03 -6.30
N THR A 98 17.92 -13.14 -6.70
CA THR A 98 16.95 -13.13 -7.79
C THR A 98 15.73 -12.27 -7.44
N VAL A 99 15.19 -12.39 -6.23
CA VAL A 99 14.08 -11.53 -5.78
C VAL A 99 14.52 -10.06 -5.71
N ILE A 100 15.68 -9.76 -5.15
CA ILE A 100 16.15 -8.38 -5.03
C ILE A 100 16.34 -7.72 -6.41
N ASN A 101 16.88 -8.47 -7.37
CA ASN A 101 17.20 -7.95 -8.69
C ASN A 101 15.98 -7.90 -9.62
N SER A 102 15.10 -8.89 -9.54
CA SER A 102 14.03 -9.09 -10.53
C SER A 102 12.63 -8.76 -10.02
N TYR A 103 12.44 -8.58 -8.71
CA TYR A 103 11.12 -8.28 -8.15
C TYR A 103 10.86 -6.78 -8.12
N GLU A 104 10.22 -6.27 -9.18
CA GLU A 104 9.86 -4.85 -9.32
C GLU A 104 9.16 -4.29 -8.08
N HIS A 105 8.33 -5.09 -7.42
CA HIS A 105 7.57 -4.63 -6.26
C HIS A 105 8.43 -4.35 -5.02
N LEU A 106 9.65 -4.89 -4.96
CA LEU A 106 10.64 -4.49 -3.95
C LEU A 106 11.25 -3.13 -4.30
N GLN A 107 11.52 -2.90 -5.58
CA GLN A 107 12.13 -1.66 -6.07
C GLN A 107 11.26 -0.45 -5.76
N TYR A 108 9.93 -0.61 -5.74
CA TYR A 108 8.98 0.45 -5.39
C TYR A 108 9.25 1.14 -4.05
N TRP A 109 9.87 0.43 -3.10
CA TRP A 109 10.19 0.98 -1.78
C TRP A 109 11.32 2.01 -1.83
N PHE A 110 12.03 2.07 -2.96
CA PHE A 110 13.18 2.93 -3.24
C PHE A 110 12.90 3.94 -4.36
N ASP A 111 11.71 3.95 -4.97
CA ASP A 111 11.37 4.86 -6.08
C ASP A 111 11.24 6.33 -5.66
N ALA A 112 10.84 6.57 -4.40
CA ALA A 112 10.64 7.92 -3.89
C ALA A 112 11.85 8.35 -3.04
N GLY A 113 12.53 9.40 -3.49
CA GLY A 113 13.71 9.90 -2.81
C GLY A 113 14.08 11.32 -3.22
N PHE A 114 15.06 11.86 -2.51
CA PHE A 114 15.75 13.09 -2.90
C PHE A 114 17.06 12.73 -3.58
N TYR A 115 17.21 13.15 -4.83
CA TYR A 115 18.50 13.14 -5.51
C TYR A 115 19.39 14.22 -4.89
N LEU A 116 20.62 13.84 -4.53
CA LEU A 116 21.63 14.78 -4.05
C LEU A 116 22.57 15.14 -5.21
N ARG A 117 23.80 14.63 -5.18
CA ARG A 117 24.83 14.83 -6.21
C ARG A 117 25.65 13.55 -6.31
N PHE A 118 26.26 13.30 -7.47
CA PHE A 118 27.14 12.14 -7.70
C PHE A 118 26.42 10.79 -7.53
N ASP A 119 25.20 10.70 -8.08
CA ASP A 119 24.36 9.49 -8.00
C ASP A 119 24.00 9.06 -6.57
N ASP A 120 24.05 10.00 -5.63
CA ASP A 120 23.60 9.79 -4.27
C ASP A 120 22.10 10.07 -4.12
N TRP A 121 21.41 9.19 -3.39
CA TRP A 121 19.96 9.17 -3.23
C TRP A 121 19.55 8.94 -1.78
N ILE A 122 18.72 9.84 -1.26
CA ILE A 122 18.06 9.63 0.04
C ILE A 122 16.65 9.09 -0.20
N PHE A 123 16.44 7.82 0.09
CA PHE A 123 15.14 7.16 -0.05
C PHE A 123 14.19 7.53 1.09
N LEU A 124 13.00 8.05 0.76
CA LEU A 124 12.05 8.59 1.74
C LEU A 124 11.51 7.51 2.69
N PHE A 125 11.05 6.38 2.16
CA PHE A 125 10.47 5.32 2.97
C PHE A 125 11.50 4.68 3.92
N PRO A 126 12.69 4.24 3.46
CA PRO A 126 13.73 3.70 4.34
C PRO A 126 14.11 4.66 5.47
N VAL A 127 14.24 5.96 5.20
CA VAL A 127 14.53 6.97 6.24
C VAL A 127 13.39 7.04 7.25
N ALA A 128 12.15 7.26 6.79
CA ALA A 128 11.00 7.39 7.69
C ALA A 128 10.76 6.13 8.54
N TYR A 129 10.90 4.96 7.94
CA TYR A 129 10.77 3.67 8.61
C TYR A 129 11.88 3.44 9.63
N THR A 130 13.13 3.80 9.31
CA THR A 130 14.27 3.68 10.23
C THR A 130 14.13 4.61 11.43
N VAL A 131 13.73 5.87 11.21
CA VAL A 131 13.44 6.82 12.30
C VAL A 131 12.35 6.28 13.22
N LEU A 132 11.28 5.72 12.65
CA LEU A 132 10.21 5.07 13.44
C LEU A 132 10.76 3.90 14.27
N LEU A 133 11.59 3.03 13.69
CA LEU A 133 12.18 1.90 14.40
C LEU A 133 13.10 2.33 15.54
N LEU A 134 13.99 3.31 15.30
CA LEU A 134 14.89 3.83 16.33
C LEU A 134 14.09 4.44 17.49
N TRP A 135 13.07 5.25 17.18
CA TRP A 135 12.17 5.81 18.18
C TRP A 135 11.47 4.74 19.02
N ILE A 136 10.99 3.65 18.39
CA ILE A 136 10.37 2.52 19.10
C ILE A 136 11.37 1.73 19.95
N ILE A 137 12.61 1.57 19.48
CA ILE A 137 13.66 0.90 20.24
C ILE A 137 13.96 1.66 21.54
N GLU A 138 14.03 2.98 21.47
CA GLU A 138 14.28 3.85 22.63
C GLU A 138 13.08 3.93 23.58
N ARG A 139 11.88 4.14 23.03
CA ARG A 139 10.64 4.25 23.81
C ARG A 139 10.26 2.93 24.48
N GLY A 140 10.58 1.81 23.84
CA GLY A 140 9.96 0.52 24.13
C GLY A 140 8.55 0.42 23.55
N VAL A 141 8.06 -0.82 23.46
CA VAL A 141 6.77 -1.15 22.85
C VAL A 141 6.09 -2.26 23.62
N THR A 142 4.77 -2.15 23.74
CA THR A 142 3.92 -3.18 24.34
C THR A 142 3.28 -4.07 23.26
N PRO A 143 2.93 -5.33 23.59
CA PRO A 143 2.14 -6.21 22.73
C PRO A 143 0.87 -5.58 22.15
N ASP A 144 0.20 -4.71 22.92
CA ASP A 144 -1.06 -4.09 22.51
C ASP A 144 -0.86 -2.96 21.49
N GLU A 145 0.33 -2.39 21.43
CA GLU A 145 0.70 -1.37 20.44
C GLU A 145 1.11 -1.97 19.09
N TYR A 146 1.43 -3.27 19.03
CA TYR A 146 1.88 -3.95 17.80
C TYR A 146 0.94 -3.71 16.60
N PRO A 147 -0.39 -3.93 16.67
CA PRO A 147 -1.27 -3.67 15.52
C PRO A 147 -1.29 -2.21 15.07
N ARG A 148 -1.14 -1.25 16.01
CA ARG A 148 -1.07 0.18 15.70
C ARG A 148 0.23 0.51 14.96
N LEU A 149 1.36 -0.01 15.43
CA LEU A 149 2.65 0.20 14.78
C LEU A 149 2.73 -0.46 13.41
N SER A 150 2.15 -1.66 13.27
CA SER A 150 1.99 -2.30 11.97
C SER A 150 1.12 -1.48 11.01
N ALA A 151 0.02 -0.89 11.48
CA ALA A 151 -0.78 0.03 10.68
C ALA A 151 0.04 1.26 10.26
N VAL A 152 0.79 1.86 11.18
CA VAL A 152 1.69 2.99 10.87
C VAL A 152 2.72 2.62 9.81
N ALA A 153 3.36 1.46 9.93
CA ALA A 153 4.34 0.98 8.97
C ALA A 153 3.75 0.86 7.56
N PHE A 154 2.57 0.24 7.42
CA PHE A 154 1.90 0.17 6.12
C PHE A 154 1.44 1.54 5.64
N LEU A 155 0.95 2.43 6.51
CA LEU A 155 0.62 3.81 6.12
C LEU A 155 1.84 4.57 5.57
N LEU A 156 3.04 4.32 6.12
CA LEU A 156 4.29 4.86 5.57
C LEU A 156 4.62 4.26 4.21
N VAL A 157 4.45 2.95 4.01
CA VAL A 157 4.59 2.32 2.68
C VAL A 157 3.65 3.01 1.67
N PHE A 158 2.35 3.03 1.92
CA PHE A 158 1.38 3.67 1.01
C PHE A 158 1.60 5.18 0.83
N GLY A 159 2.08 5.86 1.86
CA GLY A 159 2.35 7.29 1.81
C GLY A 159 3.59 7.63 1.00
N LEU A 160 4.66 6.84 1.14
CA LEU A 160 6.01 7.21 0.72
C LEU A 160 6.59 6.35 -0.41
N THR A 161 5.90 5.31 -0.88
CA THR A 161 6.40 4.46 -1.97
C THR A 161 5.46 4.47 -3.17
N PHE A 162 5.93 4.02 -4.33
CA PHE A 162 4.99 3.54 -5.34
C PHE A 162 4.30 2.26 -4.82
N PHE A 163 3.06 2.02 -5.24
CA PHE A 163 2.38 0.77 -4.92
C PHE A 163 1.33 0.46 -6.00
N HIS A 164 1.16 -0.83 -6.30
CA HIS A 164 0.02 -1.30 -7.06
C HIS A 164 -1.24 -1.40 -6.18
N PRO A 165 -2.45 -1.14 -6.71
CA PRO A 165 -3.68 -1.05 -5.92
C PRO A 165 -3.99 -2.29 -5.10
N HIS A 166 -3.64 -3.49 -5.60
CA HIS A 166 -3.90 -4.74 -4.89
C HIS A 166 -3.16 -4.80 -3.54
N TYR A 167 -2.06 -4.08 -3.36
CA TYR A 167 -1.33 -4.07 -2.10
C TYR A 167 -2.06 -3.34 -0.97
N ALA A 168 -3.03 -2.46 -1.26
CA ALA A 168 -3.82 -1.75 -0.24
C ALA A 168 -4.47 -2.71 0.78
N ILE A 169 -4.68 -3.96 0.37
CA ILE A 169 -5.18 -5.05 1.21
C ILE A 169 -4.33 -5.33 2.46
N TRP A 170 -3.01 -5.09 2.42
CA TRP A 170 -2.10 -5.33 3.54
C TRP A 170 -2.31 -4.37 4.70
N LEU A 171 -2.81 -3.15 4.40
CA LEU A 171 -3.10 -2.14 5.40
C LEU A 171 -4.39 -2.43 6.18
N VAL A 172 -5.39 -3.03 5.50
CA VAL A 172 -6.77 -3.17 6.01
C VAL A 172 -6.85 -3.91 7.35
N PRO A 173 -6.20 -5.08 7.57
CA PRO A 173 -6.35 -5.83 8.81
C PRO A 173 -5.84 -5.05 10.02
N PHE A 174 -4.73 -4.32 9.87
CA PHE A 174 -4.16 -3.52 10.95
C PHE A 174 -4.95 -2.25 11.21
N LEU A 175 -5.49 -1.59 10.17
CA LEU A 175 -6.43 -0.49 10.37
C LEU A 175 -7.71 -0.96 11.05
N ALA A 176 -8.32 -2.05 10.62
CA ALA A 176 -9.55 -2.58 11.23
C ALA A 176 -9.38 -2.82 12.74
N LEU A 177 -8.22 -3.34 13.16
CA LEU A 177 -7.91 -3.56 14.58
C LEU A 177 -7.62 -2.28 15.39
N THR A 178 -7.44 -1.13 14.73
CA THR A 178 -6.91 0.10 15.37
C THR A 178 -7.86 1.29 15.29
N ILE A 179 -8.56 1.44 14.17
CA ILE A 179 -9.40 2.63 13.89
C ILE A 179 -10.90 2.37 13.96
N ALA A 180 -11.35 1.10 14.07
CA ALA A 180 -12.78 0.74 14.05
C ALA A 180 -13.63 1.51 15.07
N TRP A 181 -13.02 1.93 16.18
CA TRP A 181 -13.70 2.64 17.28
C TRP A 181 -13.47 4.15 17.27
N GLN A 182 -12.83 4.69 16.22
CA GLN A 182 -12.46 6.09 16.10
C GLN A 182 -13.15 6.72 14.89
N PRO A 183 -14.34 7.34 15.05
CA PRO A 183 -15.16 7.81 13.92
C PRO A 183 -14.40 8.69 12.93
N ARG A 184 -13.53 9.59 13.42
CA ARG A 184 -12.70 10.44 12.57
C ARG A 184 -11.69 9.66 11.74
N MET A 185 -11.10 8.61 12.30
CA MET A 185 -10.14 7.76 11.58
C MET A 185 -10.84 6.90 10.52
N VAL A 186 -12.08 6.47 10.79
CA VAL A 186 -12.92 5.79 9.78
C VAL A 186 -13.19 6.73 8.59
N VAL A 187 -13.50 8.01 8.84
CA VAL A 187 -13.65 9.01 7.77
C VAL A 187 -12.36 9.17 6.97
N TYR A 188 -11.20 9.28 7.63
CA TYR A 188 -9.91 9.37 6.94
C TYR A 188 -9.62 8.13 6.10
N HIS A 189 -9.93 6.94 6.60
CA HIS A 189 -9.80 5.72 5.82
C HIS A 189 -10.78 5.66 4.64
N ALA A 190 -12.00 6.17 4.78
CA ALA A 190 -12.92 6.27 3.66
C ALA A 190 -12.37 7.19 2.54
N ILE A 191 -11.78 8.34 2.92
CA ILE A 191 -11.07 9.22 1.97
C ILE A 191 -9.90 8.47 1.33
N GLN A 192 -9.12 7.73 2.12
CA GLN A 192 -8.01 6.91 1.64
C GLN A 192 -8.47 5.88 0.59
N VAL A 193 -9.58 5.18 0.84
CA VAL A 193 -10.18 4.21 -0.09
C VAL A 193 -10.61 4.89 -1.39
N VAL A 194 -11.28 6.05 -1.31
CA VAL A 194 -11.66 6.83 -2.50
C VAL A 194 -10.41 7.21 -3.31
N CYS A 195 -9.36 7.71 -2.66
CA CYS A 195 -8.13 8.07 -3.36
C CYS A 195 -7.47 6.85 -4.02
N VAL A 196 -7.46 5.68 -3.36
CA VAL A 196 -6.93 4.44 -3.95
C VAL A 196 -7.76 4.01 -5.17
N LEU A 197 -9.09 4.08 -5.10
CA LEU A 197 -9.96 3.72 -6.23
C LEU A 197 -9.75 4.66 -7.42
N VAL A 198 -9.72 5.97 -7.19
CA VAL A 198 -9.48 6.94 -8.27
C VAL A 198 -8.07 6.80 -8.84
N TYR A 199 -7.06 6.65 -7.98
CA TYR A 199 -5.68 6.43 -8.43
C TYR A 199 -5.54 5.10 -9.18
N SER A 200 -6.28 4.05 -8.79
CA SER A 200 -6.27 2.77 -9.52
C SER A 200 -6.79 2.88 -10.95
N ALA A 201 -7.62 3.89 -11.25
CA ALA A 201 -8.12 4.11 -12.60
C ALA A 201 -7.02 4.46 -13.62
N GLN A 202 -5.82 4.86 -13.17
CA GLN A 202 -4.69 5.09 -14.09
C GLN A 202 -4.21 3.82 -14.82
N TRP A 203 -4.57 2.65 -14.32
CA TRP A 203 -4.30 1.38 -15.00
C TRP A 203 -5.41 1.00 -16.00
N GLY A 204 -6.45 1.82 -16.17
CA GLY A 204 -7.50 1.62 -17.17
C GLY A 204 -8.63 0.68 -16.74
N ALA A 205 -9.44 0.27 -17.71
CA ALA A 205 -10.70 -0.45 -17.51
C ALA A 205 -10.57 -1.77 -16.74
N TRP A 206 -9.44 -2.49 -16.88
CA TRP A 206 -9.24 -3.79 -16.23
C TRP A 206 -9.12 -3.71 -14.70
N THR A 207 -8.72 -2.56 -14.16
CA THR A 207 -8.66 -2.31 -12.70
C THR A 207 -9.90 -1.59 -12.16
N THR A 208 -10.85 -1.25 -13.03
CA THR A 208 -12.02 -0.45 -12.69
C THR A 208 -13.30 -1.13 -13.19
N TRP A 209 -13.65 -0.95 -14.45
CA TRP A 209 -14.92 -1.41 -15.02
C TRP A 209 -15.04 -2.92 -15.11
N ASN A 210 -13.95 -3.64 -15.40
CA ASN A 210 -13.99 -5.10 -15.54
C ASN A 210 -14.35 -5.82 -14.23
N LEU A 211 -14.15 -5.18 -13.08
CA LEU A 211 -14.67 -5.68 -11.79
C LEU A 211 -16.19 -5.81 -11.74
N LEU A 212 -16.87 -4.98 -12.52
CA LEU A 212 -18.32 -4.93 -12.56
C LEU A 212 -18.88 -5.88 -13.60
N GLU A 213 -18.04 -6.59 -14.37
CA GLU A 213 -18.48 -7.57 -15.38
C GLU A 213 -19.43 -8.64 -14.82
N PRO A 214 -19.23 -9.20 -13.61
CA PRO A 214 -20.20 -10.13 -13.02
C PRO A 214 -21.58 -9.53 -12.75
N VAL A 215 -21.69 -8.20 -12.65
CA VAL A 215 -22.93 -7.47 -12.32
C VAL A 215 -23.57 -6.84 -13.56
N LEU A 216 -22.75 -6.26 -14.43
CA LEU A 216 -23.17 -5.47 -15.59
C LEU A 216 -23.04 -6.23 -16.92
N GLY A 217 -22.37 -7.39 -16.93
CA GLY A 217 -22.15 -8.21 -18.11
C GLY A 217 -21.47 -7.43 -19.25
N SER A 218 -21.94 -7.66 -20.47
CA SER A 218 -21.40 -7.02 -21.69
C SER A 218 -21.51 -5.49 -21.71
N ARG A 219 -22.32 -4.87 -20.84
CA ARG A 219 -22.41 -3.41 -20.75
C ARG A 219 -21.11 -2.77 -20.30
N VAL A 220 -20.25 -3.50 -19.59
CA VAL A 220 -18.91 -3.01 -19.19
C VAL A 220 -18.08 -2.59 -20.41
N ALA A 221 -18.17 -3.34 -21.51
CA ALA A 221 -17.42 -3.06 -22.73
C ALA A 221 -17.85 -1.74 -23.43
N SER A 222 -19.00 -1.17 -23.05
CA SER A 222 -19.47 0.12 -23.56
C SER A 222 -18.98 1.33 -22.76
N LEU A 223 -18.35 1.11 -21.60
CA LEU A 223 -17.81 2.17 -20.78
C LEU A 223 -16.45 2.64 -21.34
N PRO A 224 -16.21 3.97 -21.44
CA PRO A 224 -14.92 4.48 -21.91
C PRO A 224 -13.82 4.10 -20.91
N ASP A 225 -12.60 3.90 -21.42
CA ASP A 225 -11.45 3.69 -20.55
C ASP A 225 -11.30 4.92 -19.61
N PRO A 226 -11.10 4.73 -18.29
CA PRO A 226 -11.02 5.86 -17.38
C PRO A 226 -9.90 6.84 -17.74
N VAL A 227 -8.77 6.36 -18.26
CA VAL A 227 -7.65 7.22 -18.64
C VAL A 227 -8.03 8.07 -19.85
N GLU A 228 -8.72 7.48 -20.84
CA GLU A 228 -9.24 8.21 -22.01
C GLU A 228 -10.30 9.26 -21.62
N ALA A 229 -11.23 8.89 -20.73
CA ALA A 229 -12.26 9.80 -20.24
C ALA A 229 -11.68 11.00 -19.46
N ILE A 230 -10.59 10.77 -18.72
CA ILE A 230 -9.87 11.82 -17.99
C ILE A 230 -9.02 12.66 -18.94
N SER A 231 -8.30 12.04 -19.87
CA SER A 231 -7.39 12.73 -20.81
C SER A 231 -8.14 13.67 -21.76
N ALA A 232 -9.42 13.41 -22.02
CA ALA A 232 -10.31 14.32 -22.75
C ALA A 232 -10.55 15.66 -22.02
N GLN A 233 -10.30 15.74 -20.71
CA GLN A 233 -10.60 16.89 -19.86
C GLN A 233 -9.36 17.53 -19.24
N ILE A 234 -8.40 16.71 -18.81
CA ILE A 234 -7.20 17.15 -18.09
C ILE A 234 -6.04 16.19 -18.33
N GLU A 235 -4.81 16.71 -18.29
CA GLU A 235 -3.60 15.90 -18.30
C GLU A 235 -3.65 14.80 -17.20
N PRO A 236 -3.63 13.51 -17.55
CA PRO A 236 -3.81 12.41 -16.60
C PRO A 236 -2.81 12.46 -15.45
N ARG A 237 -1.57 12.88 -15.71
CA ARG A 237 -0.53 13.04 -14.68
C ARG A 237 -0.94 14.03 -13.58
N ILE A 238 -1.61 15.13 -13.93
CA ILE A 238 -2.07 16.13 -12.96
C ILE A 238 -3.20 15.53 -12.12
N PHE A 239 -4.17 14.90 -12.78
CA PHE A 239 -5.32 14.32 -12.11
C PHE A 239 -4.94 13.19 -11.16
N PHE A 240 -4.23 12.16 -11.64
CA PHE A 240 -3.79 11.04 -10.79
C PHE A 240 -2.74 11.48 -9.77
N GLY A 241 -1.88 12.42 -10.13
CA GLY A 241 -0.91 13.04 -9.23
C GLY A 241 -1.59 13.70 -8.02
N LEU A 242 -2.68 14.44 -8.23
CA LEU A 242 -3.46 15.05 -7.16
C LEU A 242 -4.00 14.00 -6.18
N PHE A 243 -4.65 12.94 -6.69
CA PHE A 243 -5.18 11.87 -5.83
C PHE A 243 -4.07 11.09 -5.13
N ARG A 244 -2.91 10.89 -5.79
CA ARG A 244 -1.73 10.30 -5.16
C ARG A 244 -1.18 11.17 -4.03
N SER A 245 -1.15 12.49 -4.21
CA SER A 245 -0.72 13.44 -3.16
C SER A 245 -1.71 13.49 -2.00
N LEU A 246 -3.01 13.50 -2.27
CA LEU A 246 -4.05 13.40 -1.24
C LEU A 246 -3.94 12.08 -0.46
N LEU A 247 -3.69 10.98 -1.16
CA LEU A 247 -3.44 9.68 -0.55
C LEU A 247 -2.20 9.70 0.36
N THR A 248 -1.10 10.33 -0.05
CA THR A 248 0.07 10.53 0.81
C THR A 248 -0.30 11.32 2.06
N ALA A 249 -0.94 12.48 1.88
CA ALA A 249 -1.30 13.37 2.98
C ALA A 249 -2.19 12.68 4.00
N ILE A 250 -3.24 11.97 3.56
CA ILE A 250 -4.16 11.27 4.47
C ILE A 250 -3.47 10.09 5.17
N SER A 251 -2.60 9.37 4.47
CA SER A 251 -1.86 8.23 5.05
C SER A 251 -0.89 8.69 6.13
N LEU A 252 -0.11 9.75 5.86
CA LEU A 252 0.79 10.37 6.84
C LEU A 252 0.03 10.99 8.02
N TRP A 253 -1.11 11.63 7.76
CA TRP A 253 -1.96 12.16 8.82
C TRP A 253 -2.50 11.07 9.74
N MET A 254 -3.00 9.96 9.16
CA MET A 254 -3.44 8.80 9.93
C MET A 254 -2.29 8.19 10.73
N ALA A 255 -1.09 8.07 10.14
CA ALA A 255 0.09 7.56 10.81
C ALA A 255 0.45 8.42 12.03
N TRP A 256 0.52 9.74 11.85
CA TRP A 256 0.74 10.70 12.93
C TRP A 256 -0.31 10.58 14.04
N ARG A 257 -1.60 10.49 13.70
CA ARG A 257 -2.69 10.35 14.68
C ARG A 257 -2.53 9.08 15.51
N LEU A 258 -2.22 7.96 14.86
CA LEU A 258 -1.96 6.69 15.54
C LEU A 258 -0.76 6.78 16.48
N LEU A 259 0.35 7.37 16.02
CA LEU A 259 1.57 7.56 16.82
C LEU A 259 1.34 8.46 18.04
N ARG A 260 0.67 9.60 17.84
CA ARG A 260 0.36 10.57 18.90
C ARG A 260 -0.54 9.99 19.98
N ASP A 261 -1.39 9.04 19.62
CA ASP A 261 -2.33 8.40 20.55
C ASP A 261 -1.76 7.07 21.13
N LEU A 262 -0.48 6.74 20.87
CA LEU A 262 0.21 5.61 21.50
C LEU A 262 0.37 5.84 23.01
N GLY A 263 0.16 4.81 23.81
CA GLY A 263 0.16 4.88 25.28
C GLY A 263 -1.12 5.43 25.91
N ARG A 264 -2.05 6.02 25.12
CA ARG A 264 -3.40 6.30 25.62
C ARG A 264 -4.20 5.00 25.64
N LYS A 265 -4.81 4.67 26.80
CA LYS A 265 -5.72 3.53 26.90
C LYS A 265 -6.76 3.61 25.77
N PRO A 266 -7.04 2.51 25.06
CA PRO A 266 -8.16 2.48 24.11
C PRO A 266 -9.38 3.05 24.83
N LEU A 267 -10.09 3.99 24.20
CA LEU A 267 -11.40 4.41 24.69
C LEU A 267 -12.19 3.11 24.88
N GLU A 268 -12.60 2.81 26.10
CA GLU A 268 -13.48 1.68 26.37
C GLU A 268 -14.63 1.72 25.35
N PRO A 269 -15.09 0.56 24.85
CA PRO A 269 -16.28 0.53 24.02
C PRO A 269 -17.35 1.26 24.81
N ARG A 270 -17.76 2.43 24.32
CA ARG A 270 -18.97 3.08 24.80
C ARG A 270 -20.06 2.09 24.43
N GLY A 271 -20.42 1.21 25.36
CA GLY A 271 -21.63 0.42 25.27
C GLY A 271 -22.77 1.36 24.90
N PRO A 272 -23.83 0.85 24.24
CA PRO A 272 -24.92 1.69 23.77
C PRO A 272 -25.52 2.43 24.96
N LYS A 273 -25.07 3.67 25.18
CA LYS A 273 -25.81 4.64 25.96
C LYS A 273 -26.99 4.94 25.06
N ILE A 274 -28.12 4.32 25.35
CA ILE A 274 -29.44 4.78 24.91
C ILE A 274 -29.61 6.16 25.55
N ALA A 275 -28.94 7.15 24.98
CA ALA A 275 -29.12 8.54 25.30
C ALA A 275 -30.25 9.00 24.40
N ALA A 276 -31.34 9.43 25.05
CA ALA A 276 -32.52 9.99 24.42
C ALA A 276 -32.14 10.89 23.23
N ILE A 277 -32.79 10.65 22.10
CA ILE A 277 -32.68 11.44 20.89
C ILE A 277 -33.02 12.88 21.27
N THR A 278 -32.00 13.73 21.36
CA THR A 278 -32.15 15.17 21.40
C THR A 278 -31.56 15.69 20.09
N PRO A 279 -32.38 16.21 19.16
CA PRO A 279 -31.90 16.58 17.84
C PRO A 279 -31.36 18.00 17.88
N THR A 280 -30.03 18.21 17.84
CA THR A 280 -29.45 19.46 17.32
C THR A 280 -27.98 19.32 16.92
N SER A 281 -27.75 19.35 15.60
CA SER A 281 -26.95 20.38 14.89
C SER A 281 -26.11 19.78 13.74
N PRO A 282 -25.91 20.53 12.64
CA PRO A 282 -25.54 19.96 11.34
C PRO A 282 -24.03 20.04 11.10
N THR A 283 -23.28 19.01 11.46
CA THR A 283 -21.83 18.90 11.12
C THR A 283 -21.54 17.96 9.94
N GLY A 284 -22.56 17.63 9.14
CA GLY A 284 -22.42 16.76 7.96
C GLY A 284 -21.91 17.45 6.69
N LYS A 285 -21.96 18.78 6.62
CA LYS A 285 -21.61 19.52 5.38
C LYS A 285 -20.12 19.77 5.18
N ALA A 286 -19.31 19.73 6.24
CA ALA A 286 -17.87 19.98 6.15
C ALA A 286 -17.08 18.81 5.53
N ALA A 287 -17.51 17.56 5.74
CA ALA A 287 -16.83 16.39 5.20
C ALA A 287 -17.06 16.24 3.67
N LEU A 288 -18.24 16.61 3.18
CA LEU A 288 -18.56 16.61 1.75
C LEU A 288 -17.83 17.75 1.01
N ALA A 289 -17.69 18.91 1.66
CA ALA A 289 -17.00 20.07 1.10
C ALA A 289 -15.49 19.82 0.90
N VAL A 290 -14.82 19.06 1.77
CA VAL A 290 -13.39 18.74 1.64
C VAL A 290 -13.12 17.73 0.51
N VAL A 291 -14.08 16.85 0.20
CA VAL A 291 -13.98 15.89 -0.93
C VAL A 291 -14.31 16.57 -2.27
N LEU A 292 -15.17 17.58 -2.28
CA LEU A 292 -15.56 18.31 -3.48
C LEU A 292 -14.66 19.51 -3.80
N LEU A 293 -13.91 20.06 -2.83
CA LEU A 293 -13.02 21.20 -3.06
C LEU A 293 -11.93 20.95 -4.12
N PRO A 294 -11.26 19.78 -4.17
CA PRO A 294 -10.27 19.50 -5.21
C PRO A 294 -10.93 19.37 -6.59
N VAL A 295 -12.15 18.84 -6.65
CA VAL A 295 -12.93 18.70 -7.90
C VAL A 295 -13.37 20.08 -8.43
N LEU A 296 -13.77 20.99 -7.53
CA LEU A 296 -14.13 22.37 -7.88
C LEU A 296 -12.91 23.23 -8.26
N LEU A 297 -11.77 23.07 -7.58
CA LEU A 297 -10.54 23.82 -7.89
C LEU A 297 -9.89 23.40 -9.23
N LEU A 298 -10.17 22.19 -9.73
CA LEU A 298 -9.73 21.75 -11.06
C LEU A 298 -10.55 22.38 -12.21
N THR A 299 -11.73 22.93 -11.93
CA THR A 299 -12.54 23.64 -12.94
C THR A 299 -12.21 25.12 -13.07
N THR A 300 -11.38 25.68 -12.16
CA THR A 300 -10.95 27.08 -12.21
C THR A 300 -9.46 27.14 -12.53
N GLY A 301 -9.17 27.52 -13.78
CA GLY A 301 -7.87 27.51 -14.45
C GLY A 301 -6.63 27.86 -13.62
N CYS A 302 -5.68 26.93 -13.62
CA CYS A 302 -4.27 27.18 -13.37
C CYS A 302 -3.45 26.39 -14.40
N THR A 303 -3.20 27.00 -15.56
CA THR A 303 -2.24 26.50 -16.55
C THR A 303 -0.83 26.85 -16.08
N ALA A 304 -0.16 25.93 -15.39
CA ALA A 304 1.28 26.03 -15.14
C ALA A 304 2.03 25.08 -16.08
N ARG A 305 2.64 25.64 -17.12
CA ARG A 305 3.47 24.90 -18.07
C ARG A 305 4.85 24.66 -17.43
N VAL A 306 5.10 23.45 -16.94
CA VAL A 306 6.44 23.05 -16.49
C VAL A 306 7.20 22.51 -17.70
N THR A 307 8.12 23.30 -18.25
CA THR A 307 9.05 22.86 -19.30
C THR A 307 10.36 22.36 -18.68
N GLY A 308 10.84 21.20 -19.14
CA GLY A 308 12.25 20.81 -18.96
C GLY A 308 12.57 19.73 -17.91
N TYR A 309 11.70 18.75 -17.66
CA TYR A 309 12.03 17.59 -16.83
C TYR A 309 11.90 16.28 -17.60
N SER A 310 13.02 15.61 -17.90
CA SER A 310 13.09 14.27 -18.48
C SER A 310 13.31 13.23 -17.38
N SER A 311 12.39 12.28 -17.23
CA SER A 311 12.49 11.13 -16.33
C SER A 311 13.01 9.91 -17.13
N PRO A 312 13.81 9.01 -16.53
CA PRO A 312 14.31 7.81 -17.23
C PRO A 312 13.24 6.76 -17.56
N ILE A 313 11.97 6.95 -17.15
CA ILE A 313 10.88 5.96 -17.29
C ILE A 313 9.75 6.48 -18.22
N THR A 314 10.03 7.44 -19.11
CA THR A 314 9.09 7.81 -20.17
C THR A 314 9.30 6.93 -21.40
N HIS A 315 8.28 6.14 -21.77
CA HIS A 315 8.05 5.87 -23.18
C HIS A 315 7.95 7.21 -23.91
N ASP A 316 8.75 7.35 -24.98
CA ASP A 316 8.88 8.59 -25.75
C ASP A 316 7.59 8.90 -26.51
N TYR A 317 6.71 9.68 -25.88
CA TYR A 317 5.59 10.33 -26.56
C TYR A 317 5.96 11.76 -27.03
N ALA A 318 7.20 12.22 -26.80
CA ALA A 318 7.62 13.58 -27.11
C ALA A 318 8.05 13.78 -28.58
N GLY A 319 8.17 12.70 -29.35
CA GLY A 319 8.47 12.73 -30.78
C GLY A 319 7.26 12.83 -31.73
N LEU A 320 6.01 12.81 -31.24
CA LEU A 320 4.83 12.83 -32.12
C LEU A 320 4.44 14.26 -32.52
N THR A 321 4.99 14.74 -33.63
CA THR A 321 4.37 15.81 -34.40
C THR A 321 3.10 15.28 -35.05
N TRP A 322 1.94 15.66 -34.52
CA TRP A 322 0.65 15.33 -35.12
C TRP A 322 0.51 16.02 -36.48
N GLN A 323 0.75 15.28 -37.56
CA GLN A 323 0.35 15.73 -38.89
C GLN A 323 -1.18 15.67 -39.00
N PRO A 324 -1.83 16.70 -39.58
CA PRO A 324 -3.27 16.68 -39.78
C PRO A 324 -3.67 15.51 -40.68
N LEU A 325 -4.50 14.62 -40.14
CA LEU A 325 -5.00 13.40 -40.79
C LEU A 325 -5.66 13.72 -42.13
N LYS A 326 -4.96 13.40 -43.24
CA LYS A 326 -5.55 13.36 -44.59
C LYS A 326 -5.67 11.93 -45.15
N THR A 327 -5.23 10.93 -44.41
CA THR A 327 -5.33 9.51 -44.80
C THR A 327 -5.46 8.64 -43.57
N THR A 328 -6.35 7.65 -43.65
CA THR A 328 -6.51 6.62 -42.61
C THR A 328 -5.29 5.72 -42.66
N LEU A 329 -4.40 5.81 -41.67
CA LEU A 329 -3.31 4.87 -41.47
C LEU A 329 -3.81 3.73 -40.58
N THR A 330 -3.98 2.55 -41.15
CA THR A 330 -4.08 1.31 -40.38
C THR A 330 -2.69 1.00 -39.83
N GLN A 331 -2.43 1.34 -38.57
CA GLN A 331 -1.25 0.84 -37.87
C GLN A 331 -1.50 -0.62 -37.47
N PRO A 332 -0.64 -1.57 -37.88
CA PRO A 332 -0.67 -2.89 -37.29
C PRO A 332 -0.27 -2.77 -35.82
N PHE A 333 -1.10 -3.33 -34.92
CA PHE A 333 -0.72 -3.52 -33.52
C PHE A 333 0.53 -4.39 -33.45
N LEU A 334 1.69 -3.76 -33.29
CA LEU A 334 2.86 -4.43 -32.75
C LEU A 334 2.69 -4.43 -31.24
N ALA A 335 2.12 -5.51 -30.73
CA ALA A 335 2.25 -5.86 -29.32
C ALA A 335 3.75 -5.96 -29.01
N GLY A 336 4.29 -4.95 -28.32
CA GLY A 336 5.61 -5.06 -27.71
C GLY A 336 5.61 -6.24 -26.74
N THR A 337 6.75 -6.90 -26.60
CA THR A 337 6.94 -8.13 -25.80
C THR A 337 6.69 -7.97 -24.29
N GLY A 338 6.25 -6.81 -23.81
CA GLY A 338 5.82 -6.60 -22.43
C GLY A 338 4.33 -6.85 -22.29
N ILE A 339 3.97 -8.07 -21.84
CA ILE A 339 2.77 -8.49 -21.08
C ILE A 339 2.37 -9.94 -21.44
N ALA A 340 2.67 -10.43 -22.66
CA ALA A 340 2.40 -11.83 -23.01
C ALA A 340 3.35 -12.85 -22.33
N ALA A 341 4.54 -12.42 -21.89
CA ALA A 341 5.48 -13.28 -21.16
C ALA A 341 5.21 -13.37 -19.64
N ALA A 342 4.22 -12.63 -19.11
CA ALA A 342 3.86 -12.69 -17.68
C ALA A 342 2.69 -13.64 -17.38
N ILE A 343 2.17 -14.35 -18.41
CA ILE A 343 1.09 -15.33 -18.30
C ILE A 343 1.60 -16.76 -18.60
N ALA A 344 2.85 -16.91 -19.04
CA ALA A 344 3.48 -18.20 -19.25
C ALA A 344 4.88 -18.20 -18.61
N ASP A 345 4.92 -18.23 -17.28
CA ASP A 345 5.92 -18.94 -16.46
C ASP A 345 5.48 -18.97 -14.98
#